data_AF-A0A7S7EUJ5-F1
#
_entry.id   AF-A0A7S7EUJ5-F1
#
_cell.length_a   1.000
_cell.length_b   1.000
_cell.length_c   1.000
_cell.angle_alpha   90.00
_cell.angle_beta   90.00
_cell.angle_gamma   90.00
#
_symmetry.space_group_name_H-M   'P 1'
#
loop_
_entity.id
_entity.type
_entity.pdbx_description
1 polymer ?
#
loop_
_entity_poly.entity_id
_entity_poly.type
_entity_poly.pdbx_seq_one_letter_code
_entity_poly.pdbx_strand_id
1 'polypeptide(L)'
;MSLFLNKDKTPKSSLLLNCFCLGLVFYGIFGVMYAFLTEPLFWYVNVVSNEFSVVLHAVLMALAGTAVCCIFFALRDKRIVPGAFVFMTISLILGGLVSFNLPVDRRSLMLQMLILYGTGPVLIGNAVSWSVYIRLRRRQRQRALLI
;
A
#
# COMPACT_ATOMS: atom_id res chain seq x y z
N MET A 1 -14.43 -29.98 2.69
CA MET A 1 -14.94 -28.64 3.07
C MET A 1 -14.04 -28.01 4.14
N SER A 2 -12.91 -27.37 3.75
CA SER A 2 -12.04 -26.60 4.68
C SER A 2 -11.65 -25.22 4.11
N LEU A 3 -12.34 -24.76 3.07
CA LEU A 3 -12.00 -23.50 2.39
C LEU A 3 -12.36 -22.26 3.23
N PHE A 4 -13.31 -22.38 4.18
CA PHE A 4 -13.88 -21.24 4.90
C PHE A 4 -13.49 -21.13 6.39
N LEU A 5 -12.87 -22.14 7.00
CA LEU A 5 -12.45 -22.09 8.41
C LEU A 5 -10.93 -22.14 8.56
N ASN A 6 -10.40 -21.23 9.39
CA ASN A 6 -9.06 -21.35 9.95
C ASN A 6 -9.05 -22.39 11.08
N LYS A 7 -7.85 -22.84 11.46
CA LYS A 7 -7.61 -23.76 12.59
C LYS A 7 -8.12 -23.19 13.93
N ASP A 8 -8.41 -21.90 13.97
CA ASP A 8 -8.76 -21.11 15.15
C ASP A 8 -10.27 -20.71 15.20
N LYS A 9 -11.14 -21.39 14.43
CA LYS A 9 -12.60 -21.15 14.35
C LYS A 9 -13.06 -19.77 13.83
N THR A 10 -12.17 -18.91 13.35
CA THR A 10 -12.56 -17.67 12.66
C THR A 10 -12.82 -17.93 11.16
N PRO A 11 -13.88 -17.37 10.55
CA PRO A 11 -14.13 -17.55 9.12
C PRO A 11 -13.03 -16.85 8.29
N LYS A 12 -12.41 -17.58 7.34
CA LYS A 12 -11.40 -17.04 6.40
C LYS A 12 -11.90 -15.82 5.62
N SER A 13 -13.21 -15.73 5.42
CA SER A 13 -13.89 -14.59 4.78
C SER A 13 -13.71 -13.27 5.55
N SER A 14 -13.72 -13.32 6.89
CA SER A 14 -13.56 -12.10 7.72
C SER A 14 -12.14 -11.53 7.61
N LEU A 15 -11.12 -12.39 7.50
CA LEU A 15 -9.75 -11.94 7.26
C LEU A 15 -9.62 -11.25 5.90
N LEU A 16 -10.18 -11.85 4.85
CA LEU A 16 -10.13 -11.30 3.49
C LEU A 16 -10.84 -9.93 3.41
N LEU A 17 -12.02 -9.83 4.02
CA LEU A 17 -12.80 -8.60 4.07
C LEU A 17 -12.06 -7.51 4.86
N ASN A 18 -11.43 -7.86 5.97
CA ASN A 18 -10.61 -6.91 6.74
C ASN A 18 -9.40 -6.41 5.93
N CYS A 19 -8.74 -7.28 5.16
CA CYS A 19 -7.66 -6.86 4.25
C CYS A 19 -8.17 -5.90 3.17
N PHE A 20 -9.35 -6.19 2.60
CA PHE A 20 -9.97 -5.33 1.58
C PHE A 20 -10.36 -3.95 2.13
N CYS A 21 -11.10 -3.90 3.25
CA CYS A 21 -11.47 -2.65 3.92
C CYS A 21 -10.24 -1.85 4.33
N LEU A 22 -9.21 -2.51 4.89
CA LEU A 22 -7.97 -1.83 5.25
C LEU A 22 -7.22 -1.32 4.02
N GLY A 23 -7.27 -2.04 2.89
CA GLY A 23 -6.74 -1.56 1.61
C GLY A 23 -7.43 -0.29 1.10
N LEU A 24 -8.75 -0.19 1.24
CA LEU A 24 -9.49 1.06 0.94
C LEU A 24 -9.09 2.20 1.87
N VAL A 25 -8.91 1.91 3.17
CA VAL A 25 -8.41 2.91 4.13
C VAL A 25 -7.00 3.37 3.73
N PHE A 26 -6.11 2.46 3.31
CA PHE A 26 -4.78 2.84 2.83
C PHE A 26 -4.84 3.74 1.60
N TYR A 27 -5.70 3.45 0.62
CA TYR A 27 -5.95 4.37 -0.49
C TYR A 27 -6.41 5.75 -0.02
N GLY A 28 -7.33 5.81 0.97
CA GLY A 28 -7.76 7.07 1.58
C GLY A 28 -6.61 7.82 2.26
N ILE A 29 -5.79 7.12 3.05
CA ILE A 29 -4.61 7.71 3.72
C ILE A 29 -3.62 8.25 2.70
N PHE A 30 -3.29 7.48 1.65
CA PHE A 30 -2.40 7.94 0.60
C PHE A 30 -3.00 9.14 -0.15
N GLY A 31 -4.30 9.13 -0.47
CA GLY A 31 -4.98 10.26 -1.11
C GLY A 31 -4.95 11.54 -0.27
N VAL A 32 -5.21 11.44 1.03
CA VAL A 32 -5.12 12.55 1.98
C VAL A 32 -3.68 13.04 2.08
N MET A 33 -2.70 12.14 2.24
CA MET A 33 -1.29 12.52 2.29
C MET A 33 -0.86 13.22 1.01
N TYR A 34 -1.28 12.74 -0.17
CA TYR A 34 -1.06 13.43 -1.44
C TYR A 34 -1.65 14.85 -1.43
N ALA A 35 -2.92 15.03 -1.05
CA ALA A 35 -3.53 16.36 -1.00
C ALA A 35 -2.77 17.33 -0.08
N PHE A 36 -2.31 16.87 1.10
CA PHE A 36 -1.66 17.73 2.08
C PHE A 36 -0.16 17.97 1.85
N LEU A 37 0.60 16.98 1.38
CA LEU A 37 2.05 17.13 1.21
C LEU A 37 2.46 17.67 -0.17
N THR A 38 1.57 17.71 -1.17
CA THR A 38 1.95 18.20 -2.50
C THR A 38 2.38 19.67 -2.47
N GLU A 39 1.67 20.53 -1.72
CA GLU A 39 2.00 21.95 -1.55
C GLU A 39 3.30 22.22 -0.77
N PRO A 40 3.52 21.66 0.45
CA PRO A 40 4.73 21.96 1.21
C PRO A 40 5.99 21.39 0.56
N LEU A 41 5.89 20.27 -0.16
CA LEU A 41 7.05 19.64 -0.79
C LEU A 41 7.56 20.47 -1.98
N PHE A 42 6.65 21.12 -2.72
CA PHE A 42 6.98 22.04 -3.82
C PHE A 42 7.81 23.24 -3.35
N TRP A 43 7.59 23.71 -2.13
CA TRP A 43 8.36 24.83 -1.55
C TRP A 43 9.77 24.42 -1.09
N TYR A 44 9.93 23.19 -0.58
CA TYR A 44 11.17 22.76 0.08
C TYR A 44 12.18 22.08 -0.87
N VAL A 45 11.72 21.48 -1.97
CA VAL A 45 12.54 20.69 -2.91
C VAL A 45 12.63 21.39 -4.26
N ASN A 46 13.14 22.63 -4.26
CA ASN A 46 13.55 23.33 -5.48
C ASN A 46 15.09 23.24 -5.61
N VAL A 47 15.61 22.08 -6.03
CA VAL A 47 17.05 21.91 -6.26
C VAL A 47 17.31 21.21 -7.61
N VAL A 48 17.79 22.04 -8.54
CA VAL A 48 18.73 21.78 -9.65
C VAL A 48 18.25 21.00 -10.90
N SER A 49 17.29 20.06 -10.85
CA SER A 49 16.75 19.44 -12.09
C SER A 49 15.31 18.92 -11.96
N ASN A 50 14.50 19.17 -13.00
CA ASN A 50 13.03 18.98 -12.98
C ASN A 50 12.63 17.50 -12.77
N GLU A 51 13.36 16.56 -13.36
CA GLU A 51 13.02 15.14 -13.30
C GLU A 51 13.40 14.48 -11.95
N PHE A 52 14.55 14.85 -11.39
CA PHE A 52 15.00 14.30 -10.11
C PHE A 52 14.10 14.77 -8.95
N SER A 53 13.64 16.02 -9.03
CA SER A 53 12.70 16.56 -8.06
C SER A 53 11.39 15.77 -8.03
N VAL A 54 10.78 15.49 -9.18
CA VAL A 54 9.51 14.72 -9.27
C VAL A 54 9.64 13.31 -8.68
N VAL A 55 10.75 12.62 -8.97
CA VAL A 55 11.01 11.28 -8.41
C VAL A 55 11.19 11.36 -6.90
N LEU A 56 11.95 12.34 -6.40
CA LEU A 56 12.18 12.52 -4.97
C LEU A 56 10.88 12.82 -4.22
N HIS A 57 10.02 13.65 -4.80
CA HIS A 57 8.69 13.94 -4.26
C HIS A 57 7.87 12.65 -4.16
N ALA A 58 7.77 11.89 -5.25
CA ALA A 58 7.00 10.64 -5.28
C ALA A 58 7.50 9.63 -4.24
N VAL A 59 8.82 9.51 -4.06
CA VAL A 59 9.41 8.60 -3.07
C VAL A 59 9.15 9.07 -1.64
N LEU A 60 9.31 10.36 -1.34
CA LEU A 60 9.03 10.92 -0.02
C LEU A 60 7.56 10.75 0.37
N MET A 61 6.65 11.00 -0.57
CA MET A 61 5.21 10.77 -0.39
C MET A 61 4.89 9.31 -0.09
N ALA A 62 5.44 8.40 -0.89
CA ALA A 62 5.24 6.98 -0.70
C ALA A 62 5.81 6.50 0.64
N LEU A 63 6.98 7.01 1.06
CA LEU A 63 7.57 6.69 2.36
C LEU A 63 6.74 7.23 3.53
N ALA A 64 6.30 8.48 3.47
CA ALA A 64 5.46 9.09 4.50
C ALA A 64 4.14 8.33 4.66
N GLY A 65 3.44 8.07 3.57
CA GLY A 65 2.19 7.29 3.59
C GLY A 65 2.40 5.86 4.08
N THR A 66 3.51 5.22 3.68
CA THR A 66 3.86 3.87 4.17
C THR A 66 4.18 3.88 5.65
N ALA A 67 4.83 4.92 6.18
CA ALA A 67 5.10 5.05 7.61
C ALA A 67 3.80 5.15 8.43
N VAL A 68 2.83 5.93 7.97
CA VAL A 68 1.48 5.99 8.58
C VAL A 68 0.80 4.63 8.51
N CYS A 69 0.86 3.95 7.37
CA CYS A 69 0.30 2.60 7.22
C CYS A 69 1.01 1.58 8.13
N CYS A 70 2.31 1.76 8.42
CA CYS A 70 3.04 0.89 9.33
C CYS A 70 2.58 0.99 10.79
N ILE A 71 1.93 2.08 11.21
CA ILE A 71 1.31 2.18 12.54
C ILE A 71 0.25 1.07 12.73
N PHE A 72 -0.43 0.69 11.65
CA PHE A 72 -1.42 -0.40 11.68
C PHE A 72 -0.80 -1.80 11.89
N PHE A 73 0.53 -1.97 11.88
CA PHE A 73 1.17 -3.21 12.35
C PHE A 73 0.99 -3.45 13.86
N ALA A 74 0.53 -2.44 14.61
CA ALA A 74 0.11 -2.58 16.00
C ALA A 74 -1.19 -3.38 16.17
N LEU A 75 -1.95 -3.64 15.08
CA LEU A 75 -3.15 -4.47 15.12
C LEU A 75 -2.83 -5.91 15.56
N ARG A 76 -3.82 -6.53 16.22
CA ARG A 76 -3.74 -7.88 16.80
C ARG A 76 -3.31 -8.94 15.77
N ASP A 77 -3.77 -8.82 14.53
CA ASP A 77 -3.41 -9.69 13.42
C ASP A 77 -2.42 -9.03 12.45
N LYS A 78 -1.14 -9.38 12.61
CA LYS A 78 -0.01 -8.86 11.82
C LYS A 78 -0.05 -9.20 10.31
N ARG A 79 -0.96 -10.11 9.91
CA ARG A 79 -1.11 -10.57 8.52
C ARG A 79 -2.04 -9.68 7.69
N ILE A 80 -2.85 -8.85 8.33
CA ILE A 80 -3.85 -8.02 7.63
C ILE A 80 -3.17 -6.89 6.84
N VAL A 81 -2.10 -6.29 7.40
CA VAL A 81 -1.36 -5.19 6.76
C VAL A 81 -0.72 -5.59 5.42
N PRO A 82 0.10 -6.67 5.32
CA PRO A 82 0.61 -7.08 4.02
C PRO A 82 -0.51 -7.55 3.07
N GLY A 83 -1.60 -8.12 3.59
CA GLY A 83 -2.78 -8.45 2.79
C GLY A 83 -3.43 -7.23 2.16
N ALA A 84 -3.56 -6.12 2.90
CA ALA A 84 -4.09 -4.85 2.41
C ALA A 84 -3.24 -4.25 1.27
N PHE A 85 -1.90 -4.31 1.38
CA PHE A 85 -1.01 -3.86 0.31
C PHE A 85 -1.10 -4.73 -0.95
N VAL A 86 -1.36 -6.03 -0.82
CA VAL A 86 -1.64 -6.91 -1.98
C VAL A 86 -2.97 -6.53 -2.63
N PHE A 87 -4.01 -6.25 -1.85
CA PHE A 87 -5.27 -5.74 -2.39
C PHE A 87 -5.09 -4.42 -3.13
N MET A 88 -4.23 -3.54 -2.62
CA MET A 88 -3.86 -2.30 -3.28
C MET A 88 -3.23 -2.57 -4.66
N THR A 89 -2.29 -3.51 -4.76
CA THR A 89 -1.71 -3.95 -6.05
C THR A 89 -2.76 -4.49 -7.01
N ILE A 90 -3.68 -5.32 -6.51
CA ILE A 90 -4.75 -5.91 -7.33
C ILE A 90 -5.68 -4.80 -7.86
N SER A 91 -6.08 -3.85 -7.01
CA SER A 91 -6.88 -2.70 -7.42
C SER A 91 -6.17 -1.83 -8.45
N LEU A 92 -4.85 -1.67 -8.36
CA LEU A 92 -4.05 -0.92 -9.34
C LEU A 92 -4.06 -1.62 -10.72
N ILE A 93 -3.84 -2.94 -10.74
CA ILE A 93 -3.89 -3.75 -11.97
C ILE A 93 -5.29 -3.70 -12.57
N LEU A 94 -6.32 -3.89 -11.74
CA LEU A 94 -7.71 -3.86 -12.19
C LEU A 94 -8.08 -2.48 -12.74
N GLY A 95 -7.65 -1.39 -12.10
CA GLY A 95 -7.83 -0.03 -12.61
C GLY A 95 -7.15 0.19 -13.96
N GLY A 96 -5.95 -0.38 -14.15
CA GLY A 96 -5.25 -0.38 -15.43
C GLY A 96 -6.02 -1.13 -16.52
N LEU A 97 -6.55 -2.31 -16.21
CA LEU A 97 -7.37 -3.11 -17.15
C LEU A 97 -8.68 -2.40 -17.51
N VAL A 98 -9.36 -1.80 -16.52
CA VAL A 98 -10.58 -1.01 -16.74
C VAL A 98 -10.28 0.21 -17.62
N SER A 99 -9.10 0.82 -17.48
CA SER A 99 -8.70 1.98 -18.29
C SER A 99 -8.66 1.69 -19.79
N PHE A 100 -8.46 0.44 -20.22
CA PHE A 100 -8.54 0.06 -21.63
C PHE A 100 -9.95 0.14 -22.21
N ASN A 101 -10.99 0.11 -21.37
CA ASN A 101 -12.38 0.30 -21.80
C ASN A 101 -12.78 1.78 -21.93
N LEU A 102 -11.90 2.72 -21.55
CA LEU A 102 -12.17 4.15 -21.72
C LEU A 102 -11.82 4.65 -23.12
N PRO A 103 -12.49 5.71 -23.60
CA PRO A 103 -12.14 6.36 -24.85
C PRO A 103 -10.69 6.87 -24.82
N VAL A 104 -10.03 6.86 -25.97
CA VAL A 104 -8.58 7.08 -26.13
C VAL A 104 -8.13 8.39 -25.47
N ASP A 105 -8.95 9.43 -25.54
CA ASP A 105 -8.66 10.76 -24.97
C ASP A 105 -8.55 10.75 -23.44
N ARG A 106 -9.30 9.87 -22.76
CA ARG A 106 -9.30 9.76 -21.29
C ARG A 106 -8.40 8.64 -20.77
N ARG A 107 -8.07 7.68 -21.64
CA ARG A 107 -7.23 6.52 -21.30
C ARG A 107 -5.82 6.94 -20.91
N SER A 108 -5.20 7.86 -21.66
CA SER A 108 -3.84 8.35 -21.38
C SER A 108 -3.76 9.02 -20.01
N LEU A 109 -4.70 9.90 -19.71
CA LEU A 109 -4.76 10.63 -18.44
C LEU A 109 -5.03 9.68 -17.26
N MET A 110 -5.99 8.75 -17.38
CA MET A 110 -6.24 7.76 -16.32
C MET A 110 -5.02 6.88 -16.05
N LEU A 111 -4.36 6.37 -17.09
CA LEU A 111 -3.16 5.54 -16.94
C LEU A 111 -2.01 6.33 -16.32
N GLN A 112 -1.82 7.60 -16.71
CA GLN A 112 -0.79 8.45 -16.14
C GLN A 112 -1.04 8.68 -14.63
N MET A 113 -2.28 8.95 -14.22
CA MET A 113 -2.64 9.11 -12.81
C MET A 113 -2.45 7.81 -12.02
N LEU A 114 -2.89 6.67 -12.58
CA LEU A 114 -2.70 5.35 -11.96
C LEU A 114 -1.22 5.03 -11.78
N ILE A 115 -0.41 5.28 -12.80
CA ILE A 115 1.03 4.99 -12.74
C ILE A 115 1.72 5.94 -11.75
N LEU A 116 1.48 7.24 -11.87
CA LEU A 116 2.16 8.26 -11.06
C LEU A 116 1.83 8.12 -9.57
N TYR A 117 0.55 7.98 -9.23
CA TYR A 117 0.10 7.94 -7.84
C TYR A 117 0.03 6.54 -7.26
N GLY A 118 -0.16 5.51 -8.09
CA GLY A 118 -0.35 4.14 -7.63
C GLY A 118 0.94 3.33 -7.49
N THR A 119 1.90 3.50 -8.40
CA THR A 119 3.08 2.61 -8.43
C THR A 119 4.01 2.79 -7.24
N GLY A 120 4.32 4.04 -6.85
CA GLY A 120 5.18 4.34 -5.72
C GLY A 120 4.69 3.72 -4.41
N PRO A 121 3.45 4.02 -3.97
CA PRO A 121 2.85 3.43 -2.78
C PRO A 121 2.73 1.91 -2.84
N VAL A 122 2.38 1.32 -4.00
CA VAL A 122 2.29 -0.13 -4.15
C VAL A 122 3.65 -0.80 -4.01
N LEU A 123 4.68 -0.29 -4.69
CA LEU A 123 6.03 -0.89 -4.65
C LEU A 123 6.67 -0.74 -3.28
N ILE A 124 6.72 0.48 -2.75
CA ILE A 124 7.34 0.78 -1.45
C ILE A 124 6.54 0.14 -0.33
N GLY A 125 5.21 0.24 -0.37
CA GLY A 125 4.32 -0.34 0.62
C GLY A 125 4.42 -1.86 0.69
N ASN A 126 4.44 -2.57 -0.45
CA ASN A 126 4.65 -4.02 -0.46
C ASN A 126 6.06 -4.40 0.03
N ALA A 127 7.10 -3.71 -0.42
CA ALA A 127 8.48 -3.99 0.01
C ALA A 127 8.66 -3.81 1.53
N VAL A 128 8.19 -2.68 2.07
CA VAL A 128 8.31 -2.36 3.50
C VAL A 128 7.45 -3.31 4.33
N SER A 129 6.17 -3.47 4.00
CA SER A 129 5.26 -4.33 4.77
C SER A 129 5.73 -5.79 4.82
N TRP A 130 6.25 -6.32 3.71
CA TRP A 130 6.78 -7.68 3.67
C TRP A 130 8.05 -7.83 4.50
N SER A 131 8.96 -6.84 4.42
CA SER A 131 10.19 -6.84 5.22
C SER A 131 9.91 -6.83 6.73
N VAL A 132 8.93 -6.02 7.16
CA VAL A 132 8.48 -5.91 8.55
C VAL A 132 7.81 -7.21 9.00
N TYR A 133 6.94 -7.78 8.16
CA TYR A 133 6.27 -9.06 8.43
C TYR A 133 7.27 -10.21 8.61
N ILE A 134 8.27 -10.33 7.74
CA ILE A 134 9.31 -11.37 7.86
C ILE A 134 10.11 -11.20 9.15
N ARG A 135 10.51 -9.97 9.50
CA ARG A 135 11.23 -9.68 10.75
C ARG A 135 10.40 -10.06 11.99
N LEU A 136 9.12 -9.72 12.01
CA LEU A 136 8.19 -10.07 13.09
C LEU A 136 8.05 -11.60 13.24
N ARG A 137 7.87 -12.32 12.13
CA ARG A 137 7.75 -13.78 12.12
C ARG A 137 9.03 -14.47 12.62
N ARG A 138 10.20 -13.98 12.24
CA ARG A 138 11.50 -14.49 12.72
C ARG A 138 11.64 -14.33 14.24
N ARG A 139 11.30 -13.16 14.79
CA ARG A 139 11.34 -12.91 16.24
C ARG A 139 10.37 -13.79 17.03
N GLN A 140 9.15 -14.00 16.52
CA GLN A 140 8.19 -14.92 17.14
C GLN A 140 8.71 -16.36 17.18
N ARG A 141 9.33 -16.82 16.08
CA ARG A 141 9.91 -18.17 16.00
C ARG A 141 11.09 -18.35 16.97
N GLN A 142 11.93 -17.33 17.14
CA GLN A 142 13.04 -17.36 18.10
C GLN A 142 12.55 -17.41 19.54
N ARG A 143 11.51 -16.64 19.89
CA ARG A 143 10.91 -16.69 21.24
C ARG A 143 10.28 -18.04 21.56
N ALA A 144 9.69 -18.72 20.57
CA ALA A 144 9.11 -20.05 20.75
C ALA A 144 10.14 -21.18 20.89
N LEU A 145 11.41 -20.94 20.58
CA LEU A 145 12.51 -21.91 20.79
C LEU A 145 13.25 -21.70 22.12
N LEU A 146 12.95 -20.62 22.83
CA LEU A 146 13.53 -20.28 24.13
C LEU A 146 12.58 -20.58 25.31
N ILE A 147 11.45 -21.23 25.04
CA ILE A 147 10.45 -21.73 26.00
C ILE A 147 10.38 -23.24 25.79
#